data_AF-A0A9W7E3S8-F1
#
_entry.id   AF-A0A9W7E3S8-F1
#
_cell.length_a   1.000
_cell.length_b   1.000
_cell.length_c   1.000
_cell.angle_alpha   90.00
_cell.angle_beta   90.00
_cell.angle_gamma   90.00
#
_symmetry.space_group_name_H-M   'P 1'
#
loop_
_entity.id
_entity.type
_entity.pdbx_description
1 polymer ?
#
loop_
_entity_poly.entity_id
_entity_poly.type
_entity_poly.pdbx_seq_one_letter_code
_entity_poly.pdbx_strand_id
1 'polypeptide(L)'
;MLARPLLASAYSAVNQGHCHPKIIGALIAQASTLTLTSRAFHNDKLGEYCEFITDFFGYDRVLPMNTGVEGGETAVKLARRWAYDVKGVPDGKAKVLFAENNFWGRTMAAISTSDDPTSSKGFGPFMPGFANVKYGDVEALESAIIREVSIK
;
A
#
# COMPACT_ATOMS: atom_id res chain seq x y z
N MET A 1 21.48 26.51 11.37
CA MET A 1 22.11 25.16 11.47
C MET A 1 21.47 24.27 10.43
N LEU A 2 22.27 23.60 9.61
CA LEU A 2 22.02 23.23 8.21
C LEU A 2 20.85 22.26 7.96
N ALA A 3 19.75 22.76 7.38
CA ALA A 3 18.81 21.94 6.60
C ALA A 3 19.35 21.82 5.16
N ARG A 4 20.50 21.17 4.96
CA ARG A 4 20.83 20.67 3.63
C ARG A 4 19.94 19.45 3.40
N PRO A 5 19.16 19.38 2.31
CA PRO A 5 18.45 18.16 1.97
C PRO A 5 19.49 17.05 1.81
N LEU A 6 19.46 16.07 2.71
CA LEU A 6 20.24 14.85 2.54
C LEU A 6 19.73 14.19 1.26
N LEU A 7 20.63 13.88 0.33
CA LEU A 7 20.33 13.40 -1.03
C LEU A 7 19.33 12.22 -1.09
N ALA A 8 19.16 11.47 0.01
CA ALA A 8 18.28 10.32 0.10
C ALA A 8 16.82 10.62 0.50
N SER A 9 16.54 11.76 1.16
CA SER A 9 15.21 12.09 1.72
C SER A 9 14.49 10.93 2.45
N ALA A 10 15.27 10.04 3.09
CA ALA A 10 14.81 8.77 3.68
C ALA A 10 13.88 7.97 2.74
N TYR A 11 14.34 7.70 1.51
CA TYR A 11 13.55 7.03 0.47
C TYR A 11 12.25 7.77 0.16
N SER A 12 12.34 9.08 -0.10
CA SER A 12 11.20 9.95 -0.44
C SER A 12 10.24 10.28 0.73
N ALA A 13 10.52 9.82 1.96
CA ALA A 13 9.68 10.09 3.12
C ALA A 13 9.77 11.53 3.66
N VAL A 14 10.87 12.25 3.36
CA VAL A 14 11.14 13.60 3.88
C VAL A 14 11.33 14.61 2.74
N ASN A 15 10.47 14.54 1.72
CA ASN A 15 10.54 15.42 0.54
C ASN A 15 10.35 16.91 0.85
N GLN A 16 9.60 17.22 1.91
CA GLN A 16 9.38 18.58 2.39
C GLN A 16 10.56 19.13 3.21
N GLY A 17 11.61 18.31 3.42
CA GLY A 17 12.75 18.65 4.25
C GLY A 17 12.53 18.33 5.73
N HIS A 18 13.64 18.07 6.44
CA HIS A 18 13.60 17.79 7.86
C HIS A 18 13.04 18.97 8.64
N CYS A 19 12.13 18.69 9.58
CA CYS A 19 11.56 19.67 10.50
C CYS A 19 10.92 20.88 9.80
N HIS A 20 10.22 20.66 8.68
CA HIS A 20 9.53 21.73 7.97
C HIS A 20 8.59 22.51 8.92
N PRO A 21 8.74 23.84 9.08
CA PRO A 21 8.11 24.59 10.17
C PRO A 21 6.59 24.53 10.16
N LYS A 22 5.95 24.48 8.98
CA LYS A 22 4.49 24.30 8.88
C LYS A 22 4.01 22.93 9.39
N ILE A 23 4.78 21.87 9.14
CA ILE A 23 4.42 20.49 9.55
C ILE A 23 4.60 20.36 11.06
N ILE A 24 5.72 20.85 11.60
CA ILE A 24 5.98 20.86 13.05
C ILE A 24 4.95 21.71 13.79
N GLY A 25 4.58 22.88 13.26
CA GLY A 25 3.53 23.72 13.83
C GLY A 25 2.19 23.00 13.90
N ALA A 26 1.75 22.36 12.80
CA ALA A 26 0.51 21.58 12.77
C ALA A 26 0.53 20.40 13.74
N LEU A 27 1.66 19.68 13.82
CA LEU A 27 1.87 18.57 14.75
C LEU A 27 1.70 19.03 16.21
N ILE A 28 2.41 20.09 16.62
CA ILE A 28 2.37 20.59 18.01
C ILE A 28 0.97 21.05 18.38
N ALA A 29 0.29 21.79 17.50
CA ALA A 29 -1.05 22.29 17.73
C ALA A 29 -2.07 21.14 17.92
N GLN A 30 -2.08 20.15 17.01
CA GLN A 30 -3.00 19.02 17.11
C GLN A 30 -2.67 18.10 18.29
N ALA A 31 -1.38 17.83 18.55
CA ALA A 31 -0.95 16.98 19.65
C ALA A 31 -1.29 17.56 21.03
N SER A 32 -1.33 18.90 21.14
CA SER A 32 -1.78 19.60 22.35
C SER A 32 -3.32 19.58 22.52
N THR A 33 -4.06 19.11 21.52
CA THR A 33 -5.53 19.06 21.51
C THR A 33 -6.04 17.62 21.63
N LEU A 34 -5.72 16.75 20.66
CA LEU A 34 -6.20 15.36 20.59
C LEU A 34 -5.38 14.55 19.58
N THR A 35 -4.93 13.34 19.96
CA THR A 35 -4.07 12.49 19.12
C THR A 35 -4.74 11.21 18.62
N LEU A 36 -5.45 10.48 19.49
CA LEU A 36 -6.00 9.17 19.16
C LEU A 36 -7.35 8.93 19.81
N THR A 37 -8.35 8.68 18.96
CA THR A 37 -9.71 8.31 19.36
C THR A 37 -10.08 6.88 18.98
N SER A 38 -9.22 6.16 18.26
CA SER A 38 -9.61 5.04 17.39
C SER A 38 -10.66 5.45 16.33
N ARG A 39 -11.08 4.51 15.49
CA ARG A 39 -12.19 4.70 14.54
C ARG A 39 -13.57 4.44 15.15
N ALA A 40 -13.64 4.08 16.43
CA ALA A 40 -14.90 3.86 17.14
C ALA A 40 -15.61 5.19 17.49
N PHE A 41 -14.86 6.29 17.58
CA PHE A 41 -15.40 7.62 17.84
C PHE A 41 -15.12 8.54 16.67
N HIS A 42 -16.06 9.44 16.42
CA HIS A 42 -15.86 10.52 15.46
C HIS A 42 -14.87 11.55 16.02
N ASN A 43 -14.04 12.13 15.16
CA ASN A 43 -13.25 13.31 15.46
C ASN A 43 -13.35 14.30 14.29
N ASP A 44 -13.08 15.56 14.60
CA ASP A 44 -13.23 16.72 13.72
C ASP A 44 -12.08 16.92 12.71
N LYS A 45 -11.15 15.95 12.61
CA LYS A 45 -10.00 16.02 11.69
C LYS A 45 -10.05 14.95 10.60
N LEU A 46 -10.55 13.76 10.91
CA LEU A 46 -10.59 12.65 9.95
C LEU A 46 -11.51 12.95 8.75
N GLY A 47 -12.65 13.59 8.98
CA GLY A 47 -13.57 13.98 7.90
C GLY A 47 -12.94 14.96 6.92
N GLU A 48 -12.37 16.08 7.44
CA GLU A 48 -11.66 17.09 6.66
C GLU A 48 -10.49 16.49 5.87
N TYR A 49 -9.71 15.60 6.50
CA TYR A 49 -8.62 14.88 5.83
C TYR A 49 -9.14 14.00 4.69
N CYS A 50 -10.21 13.24 4.93
CA CYS A 50 -10.78 12.36 3.93
C CYS A 50 -11.26 13.14 2.71
N GLU A 51 -12.05 14.19 2.91
CA GLU A 51 -12.55 15.08 1.84
C GLU A 51 -11.41 15.71 1.04
N PHE A 52 -10.43 16.31 1.74
CA PHE A 52 -9.27 16.92 1.08
C PHE A 52 -8.52 15.94 0.17
N ILE A 53 -8.25 14.73 0.66
CA ILE A 53 -7.49 13.72 -0.10
C ILE A 53 -8.31 13.15 -1.26
N THR A 54 -9.60 12.89 -1.07
CA THR A 54 -10.47 12.39 -2.13
C THR A 54 -10.61 13.40 -3.26
N ASP A 55 -10.76 14.68 -2.93
CA ASP A 55 -10.88 15.75 -3.92
C ASP A 55 -9.55 15.99 -4.66
N PHE A 56 -8.44 15.97 -3.93
CA PHE A 56 -7.12 16.22 -4.51
C PHE A 56 -6.69 15.13 -5.50
N PHE A 57 -6.98 13.86 -5.22
CA PHE A 57 -6.59 12.73 -6.06
C PHE A 57 -7.71 12.21 -6.97
N GLY A 58 -8.94 12.69 -6.83
CA GLY A 58 -10.09 12.29 -7.66
C GLY A 58 -10.61 10.88 -7.36
N TYR A 59 -10.65 10.47 -6.08
CA TYR A 59 -11.18 9.17 -5.65
C TYR A 59 -12.44 9.33 -4.81
N ASP A 60 -13.37 8.37 -4.89
CA ASP A 60 -14.61 8.43 -4.10
C ASP A 60 -14.39 8.21 -2.59
N ARG A 61 -13.36 7.44 -2.21
CA ARG A 61 -13.14 6.97 -0.83
C ARG A 61 -11.65 6.85 -0.53
N VAL A 62 -11.29 7.03 0.74
CA VAL A 62 -9.93 6.81 1.27
C VAL A 62 -9.98 5.96 2.54
N LEU A 63 -8.95 5.14 2.73
CA LEU A 63 -8.75 4.34 3.93
C LEU A 63 -7.32 4.58 4.46
N PRO A 64 -7.12 5.54 5.39
CA PRO A 64 -5.81 5.83 5.93
C PRO A 64 -5.28 4.66 6.78
N MET A 65 -4.00 4.32 6.54
CA MET A 65 -3.20 3.34 7.29
C MET A 65 -1.91 4.01 7.77
N ASN A 66 -1.12 3.33 8.61
CA ASN A 66 0.06 3.92 9.23
C ASN A 66 1.33 3.73 8.39
N THR A 67 1.44 2.58 7.70
CA THR A 67 2.63 2.21 6.91
C THR A 67 2.29 1.87 5.47
N GLY A 68 3.28 1.93 4.58
CA GLY A 68 3.12 1.55 3.18
C GLY A 68 2.67 0.08 3.00
N VAL A 69 3.21 -0.84 3.82
CA VAL A 69 2.84 -2.25 3.73
C VAL A 69 1.40 -2.51 4.18
N GLU A 70 0.90 -1.78 5.18
CA GLU A 70 -0.52 -1.84 5.55
C GLU A 70 -1.43 -1.35 4.41
N GLY A 71 -0.99 -0.32 3.66
CA GLY A 71 -1.66 0.13 2.44
C GLY A 71 -1.71 -0.96 1.37
N GLY A 72 -0.58 -1.61 1.10
CA GLY A 72 -0.51 -2.73 0.14
C GLY A 72 -1.36 -3.95 0.55
N GLU A 73 -1.30 -4.36 1.82
CA GLU A 73 -2.13 -5.45 2.37
C GLU A 73 -3.62 -5.13 2.23
N THR A 74 -4.00 -3.89 2.53
CA THR A 74 -5.38 -3.41 2.39
C THR A 74 -5.83 -3.44 0.93
N ALA A 75 -4.99 -2.99 -0.02
CA ALA A 75 -5.29 -3.04 -1.44
C ALA A 75 -5.47 -4.49 -1.95
N VAL A 76 -4.58 -5.40 -1.56
CA VAL A 76 -4.69 -6.84 -1.90
C VAL A 76 -5.98 -7.44 -1.34
N LYS A 77 -6.32 -7.14 -0.07
CA LYS A 77 -7.56 -7.61 0.55
C LYS A 77 -8.80 -7.09 -0.16
N LEU A 78 -8.82 -5.80 -0.50
CA LEU A 78 -9.93 -5.18 -1.22
C LEU A 78 -10.10 -5.79 -2.61
N ALA A 79 -9.01 -5.98 -3.36
CA ALA A 79 -9.02 -6.60 -4.67
C ALA A 79 -9.52 -8.06 -4.62
N ARG A 80 -9.05 -8.86 -3.65
CA ARG A 80 -9.53 -10.24 -3.47
C ARG A 80 -11.01 -10.28 -3.07
N ARG A 81 -11.43 -9.44 -2.13
CA ARG A 81 -12.84 -9.36 -1.71
C ARG A 81 -13.75 -9.00 -2.88
N TRP A 82 -13.36 -8.00 -3.67
CA TRP A 82 -14.08 -7.62 -4.88
C TRP A 82 -14.09 -8.75 -5.94
N ALA A 83 -12.98 -9.48 -6.10
CA ALA A 83 -12.90 -10.59 -7.04
C ALA A 83 -13.92 -11.69 -6.72
N TYR A 84 -14.13 -11.99 -5.43
CA TYR A 84 -15.11 -12.98 -4.99
C TYR A 84 -16.54 -12.44 -5.02
N ASP A 85 -16.79 -11.28 -4.40
CA ASP A 85 -18.14 -10.76 -4.20
C ASP A 85 -18.76 -10.18 -5.48
N VAL A 86 -17.94 -9.61 -6.36
CA VAL A 86 -18.41 -8.85 -7.53
C VAL A 86 -18.00 -9.51 -8.85
N LYS A 87 -16.72 -9.86 -9.02
CA LYS A 87 -16.26 -10.49 -10.26
C LYS A 87 -16.70 -11.96 -10.39
N GLY A 88 -17.04 -12.61 -9.27
CA GLY A 88 -17.49 -14.00 -9.24
C GLY A 88 -16.38 -15.03 -9.41
N VAL A 89 -15.13 -14.69 -9.03
CA VAL A 89 -14.04 -15.67 -8.96
C VAL A 89 -14.37 -16.72 -7.90
N PRO A 90 -14.15 -18.03 -8.14
CA PRO A 90 -14.39 -19.04 -7.11
C PRO A 90 -13.56 -18.80 -5.84
N ASP A 91 -14.10 -19.17 -4.69
CA ASP A 91 -13.44 -18.94 -3.40
C ASP A 91 -12.04 -19.57 -3.36
N GLY A 92 -11.09 -18.83 -2.78
CA GLY A 92 -9.68 -19.22 -2.71
C GLY A 92 -8.94 -19.24 -4.06
N LYS A 93 -9.57 -18.87 -5.19
CA LYS A 93 -8.94 -18.89 -6.52
C LYS A 93 -8.45 -17.53 -7.02
N ALA A 94 -8.64 -16.43 -6.27
CA ALA A 94 -8.14 -15.13 -6.70
C ALA A 94 -6.61 -15.12 -6.78
N LYS A 95 -6.10 -14.59 -7.89
CA LYS A 95 -4.67 -14.32 -8.11
C LYS A 95 -4.42 -12.83 -8.13
N VAL A 96 -3.28 -12.42 -7.57
CA VAL A 96 -2.78 -11.05 -7.65
C VAL A 96 -1.39 -11.10 -8.28
N LEU A 97 -1.23 -10.38 -9.39
CA LEU A 97 0.02 -10.31 -10.12
C LEU A 97 0.87 -9.16 -9.59
N PHE A 98 2.16 -9.42 -9.40
CA PHE A 98 3.17 -8.41 -9.07
C PHE A 98 4.23 -8.37 -10.16
N ALA A 99 4.93 -7.25 -10.30
CA ALA A 99 6.10 -7.20 -11.16
C ALA A 99 7.31 -7.84 -10.46
N GLU A 100 8.21 -8.49 -11.21
CA GLU A 100 9.54 -8.85 -10.72
C GLU A 100 10.30 -7.61 -10.21
N ASN A 101 11.15 -7.79 -9.20
CA ASN A 101 11.84 -6.75 -8.44
C ASN A 101 10.90 -5.78 -7.70
N ASN A 102 9.67 -6.19 -7.39
CA ASN A 102 8.76 -5.37 -6.59
C ASN A 102 9.26 -5.21 -5.15
N PHE A 103 8.92 -4.07 -4.55
CA PHE A 103 9.05 -3.84 -3.11
C PHE A 103 7.83 -3.06 -2.61
N TRP A 104 7.07 -3.67 -1.70
CA TRP A 104 5.91 -3.04 -1.08
C TRP A 104 5.80 -3.29 0.43
N GLY A 105 6.79 -3.95 1.02
CA GLY A 105 6.86 -4.18 2.45
C GLY A 105 7.62 -5.42 2.86
N ARG A 106 7.47 -5.79 4.14
CA ARG A 106 8.15 -6.93 4.78
C ARG A 106 7.20 -7.85 5.56
N THR A 107 5.89 -7.73 5.35
CA THR A 107 4.92 -8.69 5.89
C THR A 107 5.03 -10.02 5.15
N MET A 108 4.42 -11.08 5.70
CA MET A 108 4.36 -12.39 5.05
C MET A 108 3.81 -12.32 3.62
N ALA A 109 2.75 -11.55 3.37
CA ALA A 109 2.23 -11.40 2.00
C ALA A 109 3.22 -10.66 1.10
N ALA A 110 3.88 -9.61 1.59
CA ALA A 110 4.85 -8.84 0.80
C ALA A 110 6.07 -9.67 0.41
N ILE A 111 6.67 -10.39 1.35
CA ILE A 111 7.83 -11.24 1.03
C ILE A 111 7.44 -12.47 0.21
N SER A 112 6.15 -12.86 0.18
CA SER A 112 5.65 -13.94 -0.69
C SER A 112 5.62 -13.56 -2.17
N THR A 113 5.72 -12.27 -2.49
CA THR A 113 5.81 -11.78 -3.87
C THR A 113 7.22 -11.28 -4.21
N SER A 114 8.15 -11.34 -3.26
CA SER A 114 9.53 -10.88 -3.44
C SER A 114 10.37 -11.92 -4.16
N ASP A 115 11.09 -11.51 -5.20
CA ASP A 115 12.15 -12.28 -5.85
C ASP A 115 13.56 -11.95 -5.31
N ASP A 116 13.68 -10.96 -4.42
CA ASP A 116 14.90 -10.71 -3.65
C ASP A 116 15.08 -11.76 -2.53
N PRO A 117 16.12 -12.61 -2.59
CA PRO A 117 16.36 -13.64 -1.57
C PRO A 117 16.68 -13.07 -0.19
N THR A 118 17.21 -11.84 -0.11
CA THR A 118 17.51 -11.21 1.19
C THR A 118 16.24 -10.81 1.94
N SER A 119 15.13 -10.68 1.22
CA SER A 119 13.83 -10.32 1.78
C SER A 119 12.98 -11.55 2.16
N SER A 120 13.20 -12.72 1.56
CA SER A 120 12.33 -13.91 1.73
C SER A 120 12.99 -15.15 2.35
N LYS A 121 14.33 -15.27 2.34
CA LYS A 121 15.03 -16.48 2.79
C LYS A 121 14.75 -16.81 4.26
N GLY A 122 14.26 -18.02 4.53
CA GLY A 122 14.04 -18.54 5.88
C GLY A 122 12.68 -18.22 6.50
N PHE A 123 11.77 -17.57 5.77
CA PHE A 123 10.44 -17.18 6.28
C PHE A 123 9.29 -18.04 5.77
N GLY A 124 9.55 -19.10 5.00
CA GLY A 124 8.51 -19.97 4.45
C GLY A 124 7.68 -20.69 5.53
N PRO A 125 6.46 -21.17 5.19
CA PRO A 125 5.85 -21.18 3.86
C PRO A 125 5.27 -19.82 3.44
N PHE A 126 5.22 -19.59 2.13
CA PHE A 126 4.73 -18.33 1.55
C PHE A 126 3.24 -18.37 1.23
N MET A 127 2.62 -17.19 1.21
CA MET A 127 1.21 -17.01 0.94
C MET A 127 0.86 -17.40 -0.51
N PRO A 128 -0.14 -18.26 -0.73
CA PRO A 128 -0.58 -18.62 -2.06
C PRO A 128 -1.38 -17.49 -2.71
N GLY A 129 -1.64 -17.65 -4.02
CA GLY A 129 -2.50 -16.72 -4.78
C GLY A 129 -1.78 -15.45 -5.23
N PHE A 130 -0.45 -15.48 -5.27
CA PHE A 130 0.39 -14.48 -5.91
C PHE A 130 1.16 -15.09 -7.08
N ALA A 131 1.48 -14.27 -8.07
CA ALA A 131 2.41 -14.62 -9.14
C ALA A 131 3.15 -13.37 -9.61
N ASN A 132 4.37 -13.55 -10.13
CA ASN A 132 5.19 -12.46 -10.63
C ASN A 132 5.23 -12.48 -12.17
N VAL A 133 5.30 -11.28 -12.76
CA VAL A 133 5.51 -11.05 -14.19
C VAL A 133 6.69 -10.10 -14.39
N LYS A 134 7.40 -10.23 -15.50
CA LYS A 134 8.55 -9.38 -15.80
C LYS A 134 8.15 -7.91 -15.88
N TYR A 135 8.87 -7.05 -15.19
CA TYR A 135 8.61 -5.61 -15.22
C TYR A 135 8.87 -5.03 -16.62
N GLY A 136 7.95 -4.19 -17.10
CA GLY A 136 8.03 -3.57 -18.43
C GLY A 136 7.68 -4.49 -19.60
N ASP A 137 7.14 -5.68 -19.34
CA ASP A 137 6.76 -6.66 -20.36
C ASP A 137 5.23 -6.81 -20.45
N VAL A 138 4.63 -6.16 -21.44
CA VAL A 138 3.17 -6.14 -21.64
C VAL A 138 2.66 -7.51 -22.11
N GLU A 139 3.41 -8.20 -22.95
CA GLU A 139 3.03 -9.52 -23.48
C GLU A 139 3.01 -10.58 -22.36
N ALA A 140 3.99 -10.51 -21.46
CA ALA A 140 4.03 -11.36 -20.27
C ALA A 140 2.83 -11.10 -19.34
N LEU A 141 2.48 -9.83 -19.12
CA LEU A 141 1.31 -9.46 -18.33
C LEU A 141 0.01 -9.95 -18.96
N GLU A 142 -0.19 -9.73 -20.27
CA GLU A 142 -1.38 -10.18 -21.00
C GLU A 142 -1.51 -11.71 -20.94
N SER A 143 -0.42 -12.42 -21.21
CA SER A 143 -0.38 -13.88 -21.14
C SER A 143 -0.73 -14.41 -19.74
N ALA A 144 -0.23 -13.76 -18.69
CA ALA A 144 -0.55 -14.14 -17.32
C ALA A 144 -2.05 -13.92 -17.01
N ILE A 145 -2.62 -12.80 -17.46
CA ILE A 145 -4.06 -12.51 -17.26
C ILE A 145 -4.92 -13.54 -18.01
N ILE A 146 -4.63 -13.84 -19.29
CA ILE A 146 -5.42 -14.78 -20.09
C ILE A 146 -5.40 -16.19 -19.49
N ARG A 147 -4.22 -16.67 -19.06
CA ARG A 147 -4.06 -17.98 -18.42
C ARG A 147 -4.93 -18.09 -17.17
N GLU A 148 -4.95 -17.05 -16.34
CA GLU A 148 -5.69 -17.05 -15.07
C GLU A 148 -7.20 -16.81 -15.26
N VAL A 149 -7.62 -16.12 -16.33
CA VAL A 149 -9.06 -15.95 -16.68
C VAL A 149 -9.65 -17.21 -17.33
N SER A 150 -8.83 -18.00 -18.01
CA SER A 150 -9.25 -19.23 -18.70
C SER A 150 -9.49 -20.41 -17.76
N ILE A 151 -9.16 -20.28 -16.47
CA ILE A 151 -9.54 -21.23 -15.41
C ILE A 151 -10.95 -20.86 -14.92
N LYS A 152 -11.94 -21.02 -15.80
CA LYS A 152 -13.36 -21.07 -15.44
C LYS A 152 -13.82 -22.51 -15.38
#